data_AF-A0AAN1T0R0-F1
#
_entry.id   AF-A0AAN1T0R0-F1
#
_cell.length_a   1.000
_cell.length_b   1.000
_cell.length_c   1.000
_cell.angle_alpha   90.00
_cell.angle_beta   90.00
_cell.angle_gamma   90.00
#
_symmetry.space_group_name_H-M   'P 1'
#
loop_
_entity.id
_entity.type
_entity.pdbx_description
1 polymer ?
#
loop_
_entity_poly.entity_id
_entity_poly.type
_entity_poly.pdbx_seq_one_letter_code
_entity_poly.pdbx_strand_id
1 'polypeptide(L)'
;MLRALTFLLVVLCASPGAAAVTPQHPENMAAQINAPADEGIRFSCHPSRLKAIEAGMSAYLSTLKVAPSLIVKKTDRVNGIAVYTLNTPKGDTSTLDVNDRPELQIRDAIVFLPAKQGKKRKVVTVSKKEILLTLLQHGRLTEFKGDACDVQALKEHIGIRQNITAWAEDLNWVWPDGSPAKWNDKYWDHGTPKPGYPLHEALNDVFMNQDKYSIGCYTASKLLMVQGVLDYFRRIKKDRVQQERVKQRLLADHDPLRYIEPGRMWDFEKDFDPRELHRPGKLLKIEYRIAPKNFVPGDWVHFLNTDPASYRKTGYEGSNPIYLGRNKFADYFNDHHHSYTYQQKLDEVYQWRNGVFSRLRDAEKIKPLTPEDVEILSRPPSEGGLLTDMRVFPYFFGYEDLPELAARPASE
;
A
#
# COMPACT_ATOMS: atom_id res chain seq x y z
N MET A 1 -6.77 14.26 28.95
CA MET A 1 -7.79 14.54 29.97
C MET A 1 -7.88 13.34 30.91
N LEU A 2 -7.69 13.58 32.20
CA LEU A 2 -7.59 12.59 33.29
C LEU A 2 -8.92 11.84 33.52
N ARG A 3 -8.89 10.52 33.76
CA ARG A 3 -9.82 9.75 34.63
C ARG A 3 -9.31 8.30 34.71
N ALA A 4 -8.68 7.87 35.81
CA ALA A 4 -9.23 7.54 37.13
C ALA A 4 -9.69 6.07 37.21
N LEU A 5 -8.92 5.28 37.97
CA LEU A 5 -9.24 3.94 38.45
C LEU A 5 -10.56 3.92 39.22
N THR A 6 -11.32 2.84 39.10
CA THR A 6 -12.11 2.32 40.22
C THR A 6 -12.14 0.80 40.16
N PHE A 7 -11.53 0.19 41.18
CA PHE A 7 -11.61 -1.21 41.54
C PHE A 7 -13.02 -1.55 42.03
N LEU A 8 -13.57 -2.70 41.62
CA LEU A 8 -14.56 -3.41 42.43
C LEU A 8 -14.20 -4.89 42.50
N LEU A 9 -13.87 -5.35 43.71
CA LEU A 9 -13.80 -6.74 44.12
C LEU A 9 -15.21 -7.34 44.09
N VAL A 10 -15.39 -8.49 43.44
CA VAL A 10 -16.48 -9.42 43.77
C VAL A 10 -15.92 -10.84 43.90
N VAL A 11 -16.45 -11.49 44.92
CA VAL A 11 -16.02 -12.70 45.62
C VAL A 11 -16.18 -13.97 44.78
N LEU A 12 -15.22 -14.88 44.98
CA LEU A 12 -15.20 -16.26 44.48
C LEU A 12 -16.44 -17.06 44.90
N CYS A 13 -17.06 -17.74 43.93
CA CYS A 13 -17.78 -18.98 44.17
C CYS A 13 -17.19 -20.05 43.24
N ALA A 14 -16.58 -21.06 43.87
CA ALA A 14 -16.03 -22.22 43.21
C ALA A 14 -17.16 -23.19 42.83
N SER A 15 -17.07 -23.75 41.62
CA SER A 15 -17.66 -25.05 41.29
C SER A 15 -16.75 -25.76 40.29
N PRO A 16 -16.58 -27.09 40.40
CA PRO A 16 -15.50 -27.82 39.76
C PRO A 16 -15.90 -28.36 38.39
N GLY A 17 -14.93 -28.47 37.49
CA GLY A 17 -15.06 -29.28 36.27
C GLY A 17 -14.98 -28.48 34.98
N ALA A 18 -13.77 -28.05 34.62
CA ALA A 18 -13.42 -27.78 33.23
C ALA A 18 -12.02 -28.35 32.99
N ALA A 19 -11.96 -29.42 32.20
CA ALA A 19 -10.71 -29.94 31.69
C ALA A 19 -9.97 -28.82 30.96
N ALA A 20 -8.69 -28.63 31.30
CA ALA A 20 -7.82 -27.65 30.68
C ALA A 20 -7.75 -27.93 29.18
N VAL A 21 -8.45 -27.11 28.38
CA VAL A 21 -8.17 -26.98 26.96
C VAL A 21 -6.96 -26.06 26.86
N THR A 22 -5.79 -26.66 26.75
CA THR A 22 -4.57 -25.96 26.33
C THR A 22 -4.84 -25.27 25.00
N PRO A 23 -4.44 -23.99 24.82
CA PRO A 23 -4.49 -23.37 23.52
C PRO A 23 -3.54 -24.14 22.61
N GLN A 24 -4.09 -24.83 21.61
CA GLN A 24 -3.30 -25.39 20.53
C GLN A 24 -2.67 -24.21 19.77
N HIS A 25 -1.39 -23.99 20.01
CA HIS A 25 -0.52 -23.21 19.13
C HIS A 25 -0.69 -23.71 17.68
N PRO A 26 -0.64 -22.82 16.69
CA PRO A 26 -0.71 -23.21 15.29
C PRO A 26 0.65 -23.77 14.83
N GLU A 27 1.08 -24.91 15.39
CA GLU A 27 2.25 -25.65 14.90
C GLU A 27 1.88 -26.68 13.80
N ASN A 28 0.61 -26.80 13.42
CA ASN A 28 0.16 -27.72 12.38
C ASN A 28 -0.37 -27.02 11.10
N MET A 29 0.38 -26.05 10.58
CA MET A 29 0.27 -25.60 9.18
C MET A 29 1.59 -25.74 8.39
N ALA A 30 2.56 -26.46 8.93
CA ALA A 30 3.84 -26.73 8.28
C ALA A 30 3.85 -28.07 7.54
N ALA A 31 2.86 -28.34 6.67
CA ALA A 31 2.88 -29.52 5.80
C ALA A 31 1.95 -29.41 4.58
N GLN A 32 2.04 -28.31 3.82
CA GLN A 32 1.64 -28.30 2.40
C GLN A 32 2.65 -27.46 1.61
N ILE A 33 3.88 -27.97 1.47
CA ILE A 33 4.83 -27.46 0.47
C ILE A 33 4.51 -28.20 -0.83
N ASN A 34 3.43 -27.77 -1.50
CA ASN A 34 2.94 -28.33 -2.77
C ASN A 34 3.23 -27.33 -3.90
N ALA A 35 4.14 -27.70 -4.81
CA ALA A 35 4.64 -26.93 -5.97
C ALA A 35 5.29 -25.57 -5.61
N PRO A 36 6.32 -25.10 -6.37
CA PRO A 36 6.68 -23.69 -6.26
C PRO A 36 5.44 -22.87 -6.61
N ALA A 37 4.98 -22.06 -5.68
CA ALA A 37 3.85 -21.16 -5.91
C ALA A 37 4.14 -20.33 -7.17
N ASP A 38 3.13 -20.14 -8.02
CA ASP A 38 3.27 -19.24 -9.16
C ASP A 38 3.69 -17.84 -8.66
N GLU A 39 4.44 -17.13 -9.50
CA GLU A 39 4.87 -15.75 -9.25
C GLU A 39 4.56 -14.89 -10.47
N GLY A 40 4.72 -13.58 -10.34
CA GLY A 40 4.43 -12.62 -11.38
C GLY A 40 2.94 -12.38 -11.54
N ILE A 41 2.44 -12.45 -12.77
CA ILE A 41 1.02 -12.23 -13.09
C ILE A 41 0.37 -13.56 -13.48
N ARG A 42 -0.70 -13.92 -12.77
CA ARG A 42 -1.51 -15.11 -13.10
C ARG A 42 -2.93 -14.71 -13.48
N PHE A 43 -3.41 -15.28 -14.57
CA PHE A 43 -4.81 -15.27 -14.97
C PHE A 43 -5.41 -16.63 -14.70
N SER A 44 -6.43 -16.69 -13.84
CA SER A 44 -7.19 -17.90 -13.51
C SER A 44 -8.61 -17.76 -14.09
N CYS A 45 -8.77 -18.28 -15.30
CA CYS A 45 -9.91 -18.05 -16.18
C CYS A 45 -10.75 -19.32 -16.37
N HIS A 46 -11.96 -19.15 -16.92
CA HIS A 46 -12.60 -20.27 -17.62
C HIS A 46 -11.75 -20.65 -18.85
N PRO A 47 -11.49 -21.94 -19.15
CA PRO A 47 -10.59 -22.36 -20.23
C PRO A 47 -10.83 -21.69 -21.60
N SER A 48 -12.10 -21.43 -21.94
CA SER A 48 -12.48 -20.76 -23.19
C SER A 48 -11.96 -19.31 -23.32
N ARG A 49 -11.69 -18.60 -22.21
CA ARG A 49 -11.20 -17.22 -22.21
C ARG A 49 -9.69 -17.11 -22.39
N LEU A 50 -8.96 -18.21 -22.21
CA LEU A 50 -7.50 -18.18 -22.13
C LEU A 50 -6.83 -17.69 -23.41
N LYS A 51 -7.38 -18.04 -24.58
CA LYS A 51 -6.88 -17.54 -25.87
C LYS A 51 -7.01 -16.02 -26.00
N ALA A 52 -8.11 -15.46 -25.48
CA ALA A 52 -8.32 -14.01 -25.47
C ALA A 52 -7.36 -13.31 -24.49
N ILE A 53 -7.09 -13.91 -23.33
CA ILE A 53 -6.08 -13.42 -22.39
C ILE A 53 -4.70 -13.38 -23.04
N GLU A 54 -4.27 -14.45 -23.70
CA GLU A 54 -2.96 -14.48 -24.34
C GLU A 54 -2.81 -13.44 -25.44
N ALA A 55 -3.83 -13.29 -26.29
CA ALA A 55 -3.85 -12.28 -27.33
C ALA A 55 -3.83 -10.85 -26.73
N GLY A 56 -4.66 -10.62 -25.70
CA GLY A 56 -4.74 -9.34 -25.01
C GLY A 56 -3.43 -8.97 -24.31
N MET A 57 -2.79 -9.93 -23.63
CA MET A 57 -1.52 -9.73 -22.95
C MET A 57 -0.40 -9.45 -23.94
N SER A 58 -0.32 -10.21 -25.04
CA SER A 58 0.63 -9.96 -26.13
C SER A 58 0.47 -8.56 -26.72
N ALA A 59 -0.77 -8.14 -27.00
CA ALA A 59 -1.06 -6.80 -27.50
C ALA A 59 -0.68 -5.71 -26.49
N TYR A 60 -0.91 -5.95 -25.19
CA TYR A 60 -0.57 -4.97 -24.15
C TYR A 60 0.95 -4.82 -23.96
N LEU A 61 1.68 -5.94 -23.90
CA LEU A 61 3.15 -5.96 -23.87
C LEU A 61 3.72 -5.19 -25.07
N SER A 62 3.18 -5.43 -26.27
CA SER A 62 3.57 -4.70 -27.49
C SER A 62 3.30 -3.19 -27.38
N THR A 63 2.13 -2.79 -26.86
CA THR A 63 1.78 -1.37 -26.65
C THR A 63 2.77 -0.66 -25.73
N LEU A 64 3.28 -1.36 -24.71
CA LEU A 64 4.29 -0.85 -23.78
C LEU A 64 5.73 -1.08 -24.25
N LYS A 65 5.92 -1.60 -25.47
CA LYS A 65 7.24 -1.91 -26.05
C LYS A 65 8.08 -2.81 -25.13
N VAL A 66 7.44 -3.84 -24.57
CA VAL A 66 8.11 -4.92 -23.85
C VAL A 66 8.47 -6.00 -24.86
N ALA A 67 9.77 -6.33 -24.96
CA ALA A 67 10.24 -7.36 -25.87
C ALA A 67 9.72 -8.74 -25.43
N PRO A 68 9.21 -9.58 -26.35
CA PRO A 68 8.71 -10.91 -25.99
C PRO A 68 9.76 -11.82 -25.30
N SER A 69 11.05 -11.63 -25.61
CA SER A 69 12.16 -12.37 -24.99
C SER A 69 12.32 -12.11 -23.48
N LEU A 70 11.77 -11.00 -22.98
CA LEU A 70 11.79 -10.66 -21.56
C LEU A 70 10.71 -11.38 -20.76
N ILE A 71 9.79 -12.10 -21.41
CA ILE A 71 8.62 -12.70 -20.76
C ILE A 71 8.66 -14.21 -20.88
N VAL A 72 8.55 -14.90 -19.74
CA VAL A 72 8.26 -16.33 -19.69
C VAL A 72 6.75 -16.49 -19.50
N LYS A 73 6.12 -17.27 -20.39
CA LYS A 73 4.70 -17.62 -20.31
C LYS A 73 4.55 -19.10 -20.05
N LYS A 74 3.78 -19.46 -19.02
CA LYS A 74 3.29 -20.82 -18.79
C LYS A 74 1.78 -20.85 -18.94
N THR A 75 1.23 -21.93 -19.47
CA THR A 75 -0.20 -22.04 -19.74
C THR A 75 -0.69 -23.45 -19.45
N ASP A 76 -1.70 -23.55 -18.60
CA ASP A 76 -2.48 -24.76 -18.37
C ASP A 76 -3.87 -24.55 -19.00
N ARG A 77 -4.06 -25.16 -20.17
CA ARG A 77 -5.29 -25.05 -20.95
C ARG A 77 -6.48 -25.72 -20.26
N VAL A 78 -6.23 -26.79 -19.50
CA VAL A 78 -7.27 -27.60 -18.88
C VAL A 78 -7.88 -26.82 -17.72
N ASN A 79 -7.04 -26.23 -16.87
CA ASN A 79 -7.48 -25.47 -15.71
C ASN A 79 -7.71 -23.97 -16.01
N GLY A 80 -7.50 -23.54 -17.25
CA GLY A 80 -7.73 -22.15 -17.65
C GLY A 80 -6.73 -21.16 -17.07
N ILE A 81 -5.48 -21.59 -16.82
CA ILE A 81 -4.45 -20.79 -16.16
C ILE A 81 -3.42 -20.29 -17.17
N ALA A 82 -3.07 -19.00 -17.11
CA ALA A 82 -1.89 -18.45 -17.78
C ALA A 82 -1.06 -17.65 -16.77
N VAL A 83 0.24 -17.93 -16.70
CA VAL A 83 1.19 -17.27 -15.80
C VAL A 83 2.26 -16.58 -16.64
N TYR A 84 2.56 -15.33 -16.31
CA TYR A 84 3.55 -14.50 -16.95
C TYR A 84 4.55 -14.02 -15.90
N THR A 85 5.84 -14.26 -16.16
CA THR A 85 6.94 -13.74 -15.35
C THR A 85 7.97 -13.05 -16.22
N LEU A 86 8.82 -12.23 -15.62
CA LEU A 86 10.05 -11.80 -16.28
C LEU A 86 10.98 -12.99 -16.49
N ASN A 87 11.75 -12.93 -17.58
CA ASN A 87 12.79 -13.88 -17.90
C ASN A 87 14.09 -13.48 -17.18
N THR A 88 14.03 -13.48 -15.84
CA THR A 88 15.15 -13.22 -14.94
C THR A 88 15.44 -14.50 -14.13
N PRO A 89 16.61 -14.61 -13.47
CA PRO A 89 16.87 -15.73 -12.57
C PRO A 89 15.79 -15.83 -11.49
N LYS A 90 15.33 -17.04 -11.15
CA LYS A 90 14.26 -17.23 -10.14
C LYS A 90 14.58 -16.61 -8.77
N GLY A 91 15.86 -16.52 -8.40
CA GLY A 91 16.29 -15.89 -7.15
C GLY A 91 16.32 -14.36 -7.18
N ASP A 92 16.21 -13.75 -8.37
CA ASP A 92 16.10 -12.30 -8.51
C ASP A 92 14.66 -11.88 -8.24
N THR A 93 14.40 -11.42 -7.02
CA THR A 93 13.08 -10.94 -6.58
C THR A 93 13.01 -9.43 -6.41
N SER A 94 14.14 -8.73 -6.60
CA SER A 94 14.24 -7.29 -6.40
C SER A 94 13.51 -6.55 -7.52
N THR A 95 12.69 -5.57 -7.14
CA THR A 95 12.12 -4.60 -8.06
C THR A 95 12.74 -3.21 -7.94
N LEU A 96 13.63 -3.01 -6.97
CA LEU A 96 14.23 -1.70 -6.67
C LEU A 96 15.05 -1.16 -7.84
N ASP A 97 15.76 -2.04 -8.53
CA ASP A 97 16.70 -1.76 -9.61
C ASP A 97 16.10 -1.96 -11.02
N VAL A 98 14.81 -2.33 -11.13
CA VAL A 98 14.17 -2.66 -12.41
C VAL A 98 14.27 -1.51 -13.43
N ASN A 99 14.16 -0.26 -12.98
CA ASN A 99 14.34 0.91 -13.86
C ASN A 99 15.78 1.09 -14.38
N ASP A 100 16.77 0.56 -13.67
CA ASP A 100 18.19 0.73 -14.01
C ASP A 100 18.70 -0.37 -14.94
N ARG A 101 17.90 -1.42 -15.17
CA ARG A 101 18.19 -2.55 -16.07
C ARG A 101 18.06 -2.11 -17.54
N PRO A 102 19.18 -1.94 -18.29
CA PRO A 102 19.14 -1.35 -19.63
C PRO A 102 18.33 -2.17 -20.65
N GLU A 103 18.32 -3.50 -20.51
CA GLU A 103 17.56 -4.42 -21.35
C GLU A 103 16.05 -4.22 -21.24
N LEU A 104 15.57 -3.69 -20.10
CA LEU A 104 14.14 -3.43 -19.89
C LEU A 104 13.69 -2.12 -20.55
N GLN A 105 14.62 -1.22 -20.90
CA GLN A 105 14.34 0.05 -21.60
C GLN A 105 13.18 0.82 -20.97
N ILE A 106 13.24 1.00 -19.65
CA ILE A 106 12.26 1.76 -18.89
C ILE A 106 12.60 3.25 -18.99
N ARG A 107 11.56 4.08 -19.03
CA ARG A 107 11.66 5.53 -18.99
C ARG A 107 10.55 6.06 -18.10
N ASP A 108 10.78 7.22 -17.51
CA ASP A 108 9.73 7.97 -16.83
C ASP A 108 8.58 8.32 -17.78
N ALA A 109 7.38 8.43 -17.22
CA ALA A 109 6.22 9.01 -17.86
C ALA A 109 6.02 10.45 -17.40
N ILE A 110 5.43 11.26 -18.29
CA ILE A 110 4.94 12.59 -17.94
C ILE A 110 3.42 12.50 -17.85
N VAL A 111 2.86 12.93 -16.73
CA VAL A 111 1.42 13.08 -16.53
C VAL A 111 1.08 14.51 -16.11
N PHE A 112 -0.19 14.87 -16.25
CA PHE A 112 -0.68 16.19 -15.88
C PHE A 112 -1.70 16.06 -14.76
N LEU A 113 -1.42 16.67 -13.62
CA LEU A 113 -2.32 16.71 -12.47
C LEU A 113 -3.03 18.07 -12.37
N PRO A 114 -4.25 18.13 -11.82
CA PRO A 114 -4.87 19.38 -11.42
C PRO A 114 -3.97 20.22 -10.51
N ALA A 115 -4.02 21.54 -10.67
CA ALA A 115 -3.35 22.52 -9.84
C ALA A 115 -4.31 23.68 -9.51
N LYS A 116 -3.85 24.64 -8.69
CA LYS A 116 -4.65 25.80 -8.27
C LYS A 116 -5.21 26.56 -9.49
N GLN A 117 -6.39 27.18 -9.31
CA GLN A 117 -7.04 28.04 -10.31
C GLN A 117 -7.33 27.33 -11.65
N GLY A 118 -7.66 26.03 -11.60
CA GLY A 118 -7.98 25.24 -12.79
C GLY A 118 -6.79 24.93 -13.70
N LYS A 119 -5.57 25.28 -13.28
CA LYS A 119 -4.35 24.96 -14.02
C LYS A 119 -4.03 23.46 -13.93
N LYS A 120 -3.09 23.02 -14.77
CA LYS A 120 -2.48 21.69 -14.68
C LYS A 120 -1.01 21.82 -14.37
N ARG A 121 -0.48 20.94 -13.53
CA ARG A 121 0.96 20.80 -13.29
C ARG A 121 1.48 19.57 -14.02
N LYS A 122 2.66 19.70 -14.61
CA LYS A 122 3.41 18.60 -15.22
C LYS A 122 4.10 17.83 -14.11
N VAL A 123 3.98 16.50 -14.12
CA VAL A 123 4.61 15.60 -13.16
C VAL A 123 5.37 14.52 -13.91
N VAL A 124 6.63 14.31 -13.55
CA VAL A 124 7.43 13.18 -14.01
C VAL A 124 7.24 12.06 -13.00
N THR A 125 6.74 10.90 -13.44
CA THR A 125 6.42 9.77 -12.57
C THR A 125 6.75 8.45 -13.25
N VAL A 126 6.64 7.35 -12.52
CA VAL A 126 6.81 6.00 -13.02
C VAL A 126 5.96 5.71 -14.27
N SER A 127 6.51 4.95 -15.21
CA SER A 127 5.75 4.55 -16.40
C SER A 127 4.89 3.31 -16.14
N LYS A 128 3.82 3.16 -16.92
CA LYS A 128 3.03 1.92 -16.95
C LYS A 128 3.87 0.68 -17.30
N LYS A 129 4.95 0.87 -18.07
CA LYS A 129 5.92 -0.19 -18.41
C LYS A 129 6.64 -0.68 -17.15
N GLU A 130 7.16 0.22 -16.32
CA GLU A 130 7.79 -0.15 -15.06
C GLU A 130 6.81 -0.86 -14.12
N ILE A 131 5.58 -0.35 -13.97
CA ILE A 131 4.58 -1.03 -13.13
C ILE A 131 4.26 -2.44 -13.64
N LEU A 132 4.13 -2.61 -14.96
CA LEU A 132 3.92 -3.94 -15.54
C LEU A 132 5.11 -4.89 -15.29
N LEU A 133 6.34 -4.42 -15.51
CA LEU A 133 7.54 -5.23 -15.35
C LEU A 133 7.78 -5.60 -13.88
N THR A 134 7.52 -4.69 -12.94
CA THR A 134 7.59 -4.98 -11.51
C THR A 134 6.53 -5.99 -11.06
N LEU A 135 5.31 -5.96 -11.62
CA LEU A 135 4.29 -7.00 -11.39
C LEU A 135 4.68 -8.37 -11.97
N LEU A 136 5.53 -8.41 -12.99
CA LEU A 136 6.01 -9.64 -13.63
C LEU A 136 7.27 -10.21 -12.94
N GLN A 137 7.97 -9.43 -12.12
CA GLN A 137 9.17 -9.87 -11.39
C GLN A 137 8.81 -10.95 -10.36
N HIS A 138 9.72 -11.92 -10.17
CA HIS A 138 9.62 -12.94 -9.12
C HIS A 138 9.53 -12.34 -7.70
N GLY A 139 9.00 -13.09 -6.73
CA GLY A 139 8.89 -12.66 -5.34
C GLY A 139 7.49 -12.19 -4.88
N ARG A 140 6.49 -12.20 -5.77
CA ARG A 140 5.06 -12.04 -5.45
C ARG A 140 4.15 -12.60 -6.53
N LEU A 141 2.86 -12.79 -6.23
CA LEU A 141 1.85 -13.24 -7.20
C LEU A 141 0.67 -12.25 -7.28
N THR A 142 0.50 -11.60 -8.43
CA THR A 142 -0.74 -10.86 -8.72
C THR A 142 -1.68 -11.75 -9.53
N GLU A 143 -2.71 -12.28 -8.87
CA GLU A 143 -3.73 -13.12 -9.51
C GLU A 143 -4.96 -12.32 -9.96
N PHE A 144 -5.35 -12.52 -11.21
CA PHE A 144 -6.55 -12.02 -11.87
C PHE A 144 -7.50 -13.20 -12.11
N LYS A 145 -8.61 -13.27 -11.37
CA LYS A 145 -9.55 -14.40 -11.39
C LYS A 145 -11.01 -13.95 -11.44
N GLY A 146 -11.93 -14.86 -11.76
CA GLY A 146 -13.35 -14.53 -11.88
C GLY A 146 -13.59 -13.52 -13.00
N ASP A 147 -14.23 -12.41 -12.69
CA ASP A 147 -14.42 -11.29 -13.63
C ASP A 147 -13.12 -10.50 -13.86
N ALA A 148 -12.17 -10.57 -12.94
CA ALA A 148 -10.87 -9.93 -13.05
C ALA A 148 -9.94 -10.68 -13.97
N CYS A 149 -10.30 -11.90 -14.41
CA CYS A 149 -9.58 -12.59 -15.46
C CYS A 149 -9.83 -11.93 -16.84
N ASP A 150 -9.33 -10.70 -16.97
CA ASP A 150 -9.40 -9.79 -18.11
C ASP A 150 -8.13 -8.91 -18.11
N VAL A 151 -7.50 -8.77 -19.27
CA VAL A 151 -6.33 -7.89 -19.44
C VAL A 151 -6.68 -6.41 -19.21
N GLN A 152 -7.95 -6.01 -19.36
CA GLN A 152 -8.39 -4.66 -19.00
C GLN A 152 -8.33 -4.41 -17.49
N ALA A 153 -8.61 -5.42 -16.65
CA ALA A 153 -8.43 -5.31 -15.20
C ALA A 153 -6.96 -5.01 -14.85
N LEU A 154 -6.02 -5.70 -15.49
CA LEU A 154 -4.57 -5.43 -15.34
C LEU A 154 -4.19 -4.00 -15.77
N LYS A 155 -4.65 -3.57 -16.95
CA LYS A 155 -4.39 -2.21 -17.47
C LYS A 155 -4.92 -1.13 -16.54
N GLU A 156 -6.09 -1.37 -15.96
CA GLU A 156 -6.75 -0.44 -15.04
C GLU A 156 -6.02 -0.39 -13.71
N HIS A 157 -5.65 -1.54 -13.15
CA HIS A 157 -4.82 -1.64 -11.95
C HIS A 157 -3.50 -0.87 -12.09
N ILE A 158 -2.81 -1.04 -13.22
CA ILE A 158 -1.59 -0.29 -13.55
C ILE A 158 -1.87 1.21 -13.66
N GLY A 159 -3.02 1.58 -14.23
CA GLY A 159 -3.43 2.99 -14.36
C GLY A 159 -3.70 3.67 -13.01
N ILE A 160 -4.39 2.98 -12.10
CA ILE A 160 -4.65 3.47 -10.74
C ILE A 160 -3.34 3.64 -9.99
N ARG A 161 -2.44 2.64 -10.04
CA ARG A 161 -1.10 2.68 -9.44
C ARG A 161 -0.29 3.88 -9.92
N GLN A 162 -0.22 4.10 -11.25
CA GLN A 162 0.46 5.28 -11.80
C GLN A 162 -0.16 6.60 -11.31
N ASN A 163 -1.49 6.65 -11.13
CA ASN A 163 -2.14 7.86 -10.64
C ASN A 163 -1.84 8.11 -9.17
N ILE A 164 -1.78 7.07 -8.33
CA ILE A 164 -1.35 7.17 -6.93
C ILE A 164 0.07 7.73 -6.86
N THR A 165 1.01 7.14 -7.59
CA THR A 165 2.42 7.60 -7.58
C THR A 165 2.55 9.03 -8.08
N ALA A 166 1.83 9.40 -9.14
CA ALA A 166 1.85 10.76 -9.67
C ALA A 166 1.44 11.81 -8.62
N TRP A 167 0.41 11.52 -7.81
CA TRP A 167 -0.01 12.42 -6.73
C TRP A 167 1.01 12.50 -5.59
N ALA A 168 1.88 11.50 -5.45
CA ALA A 168 2.89 11.41 -4.40
C ALA A 168 4.27 12.00 -4.76
N GLU A 169 4.55 12.32 -6.03
CA GLU A 169 5.90 12.78 -6.47
C GLU A 169 6.34 14.13 -5.88
N ASP A 170 5.40 14.95 -5.39
CA ASP A 170 5.66 16.35 -5.02
C ASP A 170 4.73 16.74 -3.87
N LEU A 171 5.06 16.23 -2.70
CA LEU A 171 4.37 16.48 -1.44
C LEU A 171 5.25 17.30 -0.48
N ASN A 172 4.58 18.13 0.30
CA ASN A 172 5.12 19.17 1.20
C ASN A 172 4.10 19.45 2.33
N TRP A 173 3.46 18.42 2.88
CA TRP A 173 2.59 18.58 4.05
C TRP A 173 3.43 18.89 5.30
N VAL A 174 2.79 19.41 6.36
CA VAL A 174 3.51 19.74 7.60
C VAL A 174 3.51 18.53 8.55
N TRP A 175 4.67 18.08 9.00
CA TRP A 175 4.75 17.10 10.08
C TRP A 175 4.25 17.71 11.40
N PRO A 176 3.27 17.11 12.10
CA PRO A 176 2.70 17.69 13.33
C PRO A 176 3.60 17.61 14.56
N ASP A 177 4.71 16.86 14.52
CA ASP A 177 5.66 16.70 15.62
C ASP A 177 5.00 16.35 16.97
N GLY A 178 4.11 15.36 16.95
CA GLY A 178 3.35 14.90 18.11
C GLY A 178 2.14 15.76 18.49
N SER A 179 1.93 16.90 17.83
CA SER A 179 0.70 17.71 18.01
C SER A 179 -0.50 17.07 17.30
N PRO A 180 -1.75 17.45 17.66
CA PRO A 180 -2.92 17.06 16.89
C PRO A 180 -2.83 17.50 15.43
N ALA A 181 -3.45 16.72 14.54
CA ALA A 181 -3.51 17.06 13.13
C ALA A 181 -4.26 18.38 12.89
N LYS A 182 -3.78 19.19 11.95
CA LYS A 182 -4.42 20.43 11.50
C LYS A 182 -5.00 20.23 10.11
N TRP A 183 -6.24 20.68 9.92
CA TRP A 183 -6.97 20.58 8.67
C TRP A 183 -7.42 21.96 8.19
N ASN A 184 -7.69 22.10 6.88
CA ASN A 184 -8.33 23.32 6.38
C ASN A 184 -9.83 23.30 6.73
N ASP A 185 -10.20 24.10 7.75
CA ASP A 185 -11.56 24.20 8.28
C ASP A 185 -12.63 24.59 7.25
N LYS A 186 -12.24 25.08 6.07
CA LYS A 186 -13.21 25.28 4.98
C LYS A 186 -13.87 23.97 4.56
N TYR A 187 -13.08 22.91 4.40
CA TYR A 187 -13.52 21.64 3.80
C TYR A 187 -13.60 20.51 4.81
N TRP A 188 -12.93 20.62 5.94
CA TRP A 188 -12.72 19.51 6.87
C TRP A 188 -13.13 19.90 8.29
N ASP A 189 -13.70 18.94 9.00
CA ASP A 189 -13.95 18.95 10.43
C ASP A 189 -13.17 17.77 11.04
N HIS A 190 -12.01 18.08 11.64
CA HIS A 190 -11.13 17.09 12.29
C HIS A 190 -10.83 15.83 11.44
N GLY A 191 -10.62 16.00 10.12
CA GLY A 191 -10.33 14.89 9.19
C GLY A 191 -11.54 14.27 8.49
N THR A 192 -12.75 14.72 8.83
CA THR A 192 -13.98 14.37 8.10
C THR A 192 -14.40 15.53 7.19
N PRO A 193 -14.72 15.31 5.90
CA PRO A 193 -15.18 16.41 5.05
C PRO A 193 -16.50 17.01 5.54
N LYS A 194 -16.60 18.33 5.52
CA LYS A 194 -17.81 19.07 5.87
C LYS A 194 -18.93 18.82 4.85
N PRO A 195 -20.19 18.78 5.30
CA PRO A 195 -21.33 18.69 4.38
C PRO A 195 -21.37 19.90 3.44
N GLY A 196 -21.95 19.71 2.25
CA GLY A 196 -22.10 20.78 1.25
C GLY A 196 -20.93 20.93 0.27
N TYR A 197 -19.81 20.23 0.48
CA TYR A 197 -18.71 20.15 -0.48
C TYR A 197 -18.63 18.76 -1.14
N PRO A 198 -18.43 18.67 -2.46
CA PRO A 198 -18.12 17.40 -3.10
C PRO A 198 -16.82 16.80 -2.53
N LEU A 199 -16.81 15.50 -2.20
CA LEU A 199 -15.65 14.82 -1.62
C LEU A 199 -14.34 15.07 -2.40
N HIS A 200 -14.42 15.07 -3.74
CA HIS A 200 -13.25 15.30 -4.58
C HIS A 200 -12.69 16.72 -4.47
N GLU A 201 -13.50 17.74 -4.12
CA GLU A 201 -13.01 19.10 -3.90
C GLU A 201 -12.25 19.20 -2.58
N ALA A 202 -12.79 18.61 -1.52
CA ALA A 202 -12.11 18.52 -0.22
C ALA A 202 -10.75 17.80 -0.37
N LEU A 203 -10.72 16.67 -1.08
CA LEU A 203 -9.48 15.95 -1.34
C LEU A 203 -8.50 16.76 -2.21
N ASN A 204 -8.94 17.38 -3.30
CA ASN A 204 -8.07 18.22 -4.13
C ASN A 204 -7.44 19.37 -3.32
N ASP A 205 -8.18 19.96 -2.38
CA ASP A 205 -7.66 21.02 -1.51
C ASP A 205 -6.45 20.56 -0.69
N VAL A 206 -6.46 19.32 -0.20
CA VAL A 206 -5.35 18.73 0.58
C VAL A 206 -4.05 18.72 -0.23
N PHE A 207 -4.11 18.39 -1.52
CA PHE A 207 -2.93 18.32 -2.40
C PHE A 207 -2.52 19.68 -2.99
N MET A 208 -3.44 20.63 -3.05
CA MET A 208 -3.19 21.96 -3.62
C MET A 208 -2.74 22.97 -2.57
N ASN A 209 -3.23 22.88 -1.34
CA ASN A 209 -2.94 23.81 -0.25
C ASN A 209 -2.26 23.07 0.91
N GLN A 210 -1.20 22.32 0.57
CA GLN A 210 -0.53 21.37 1.47
C GLN A 210 -0.04 22.02 2.77
N ASP A 211 0.36 23.28 2.72
CA ASP A 211 0.77 24.12 3.85
C ASP A 211 -0.33 24.35 4.91
N LYS A 212 -1.60 24.14 4.56
CA LYS A 212 -2.73 24.23 5.49
C LYS A 212 -2.95 22.96 6.30
N TYR A 213 -2.26 21.87 5.95
CA TYR A 213 -2.47 20.56 6.54
C TYR A 213 -1.23 20.15 7.32
N SER A 214 -1.44 19.79 8.59
CA SER A 214 -0.44 19.12 9.39
C SER A 214 -0.95 17.74 9.77
N ILE A 215 -0.36 16.70 9.19
CA ILE A 215 -0.90 15.34 9.25
C ILE A 215 0.22 14.31 9.38
N GLY A 216 -0.03 13.23 10.11
CA GLY A 216 0.91 12.13 10.23
C GLY A 216 0.98 11.26 8.97
N CYS A 217 2.05 10.47 8.85
CA CYS A 217 2.32 9.64 7.66
C CYS A 217 1.18 8.64 7.37
N TYR A 218 0.54 8.08 8.40
CA TYR A 218 -0.61 7.19 8.25
C TYR A 218 -1.80 7.86 7.55
N THR A 219 -2.11 9.10 7.94
CA THR A 219 -3.19 9.89 7.33
C THR A 219 -2.82 10.31 5.91
N ALA A 220 -1.56 10.69 5.68
CA ALA A 220 -1.03 11.03 4.35
C ALA A 220 -1.18 9.86 3.35
N SER A 221 -0.86 8.63 3.76
CA SER A 221 -1.02 7.43 2.92
C SER A 221 -2.46 7.17 2.55
N LYS A 222 -3.39 7.33 3.50
CA LYS A 222 -4.84 7.21 3.25
C LYS A 222 -5.30 8.23 2.23
N LEU A 223 -4.94 9.50 2.41
CA LEU A 223 -5.29 10.57 1.48
C LEU A 223 -4.77 10.30 0.07
N LEU A 224 -3.54 9.80 -0.07
CA LEU A 224 -2.96 9.40 -1.36
C LEU A 224 -3.72 8.26 -2.02
N MET A 225 -4.04 7.21 -1.26
CA MET A 225 -4.80 6.07 -1.79
C MET A 225 -6.19 6.48 -2.25
N VAL A 226 -6.89 7.26 -1.41
CA VAL A 226 -8.23 7.78 -1.73
C VAL A 226 -8.19 8.68 -2.96
N GLN A 227 -7.28 9.65 -3.00
CA GLN A 227 -7.15 10.58 -4.12
C GLN A 227 -6.74 9.85 -5.40
N GLY A 228 -5.75 8.98 -5.33
CA GLY A 228 -5.24 8.24 -6.49
C GLY A 228 -6.31 7.38 -7.15
N VAL A 229 -7.12 6.66 -6.36
CA VAL A 229 -8.23 5.83 -6.88
C VAL A 229 -9.39 6.69 -7.39
N LEU A 230 -9.90 7.63 -6.58
CA LEU A 230 -11.07 8.43 -6.94
C LEU A 230 -10.79 9.35 -8.15
N ASP A 231 -9.62 10.01 -8.17
CA ASP A 231 -9.23 10.90 -9.27
C ASP A 231 -8.97 10.11 -10.56
N TYR A 232 -8.49 8.87 -10.48
CA TYR A 232 -8.31 8.02 -11.67
C TYR A 232 -9.64 7.82 -12.38
N PHE A 233 -10.67 7.37 -11.67
CA PHE A 233 -11.99 7.15 -12.27
C PHE A 233 -12.65 8.42 -12.75
N ARG A 234 -12.51 9.52 -11.99
CA ARG A 234 -13.10 10.81 -12.34
C ARG A 234 -12.44 11.46 -13.56
N ARG A 235 -11.11 11.52 -13.60
CA ARG A 235 -10.36 12.37 -14.54
C ARG A 235 -9.70 11.60 -15.68
N ILE A 236 -9.09 10.46 -15.36
CA ILE A 236 -8.30 9.67 -16.32
C ILE A 236 -9.22 8.76 -17.11
N LYS A 237 -9.94 7.87 -16.42
CA LYS A 237 -10.86 6.91 -17.03
C LYS A 237 -12.19 7.55 -17.42
N LYS A 238 -12.62 8.59 -16.69
CA LYS A 238 -13.91 9.28 -16.84
C LYS A 238 -15.12 8.34 -16.73
N ASP A 239 -15.01 7.33 -15.88
CA ASP A 239 -16.04 6.35 -15.62
C ASP A 239 -16.86 6.77 -14.40
N ARG A 240 -18.06 7.29 -14.66
CA ARG A 240 -18.97 7.78 -13.61
C ARG A 240 -19.51 6.66 -12.72
N VAL A 241 -19.67 5.44 -13.27
CA VAL A 241 -20.22 4.31 -12.53
C VAL A 241 -19.20 3.85 -11.48
N GLN A 242 -17.95 3.64 -11.89
CA GLN A 242 -16.90 3.27 -10.95
C GLN A 242 -16.55 4.42 -9.99
N GLN A 243 -16.57 5.67 -10.47
CA GLN A 243 -16.39 6.83 -9.59
C GLN A 243 -17.42 6.85 -8.46
N GLU A 244 -18.70 6.66 -8.77
CA GLU A 244 -19.75 6.67 -7.74
C GLU A 244 -19.64 5.44 -6.83
N ARG A 245 -19.29 4.25 -7.36
CA ARG A 245 -19.04 3.05 -6.55
C ARG A 245 -17.91 3.26 -5.54
N VAL A 246 -16.79 3.85 -5.98
CA VAL A 246 -15.66 4.20 -5.09
C VAL A 246 -16.11 5.22 -4.04
N LYS A 247 -16.85 6.26 -4.43
CA LYS A 247 -17.36 7.28 -3.52
C LYS A 247 -18.31 6.70 -2.46
N GLN A 248 -19.22 5.82 -2.86
CA GLN A 248 -20.13 5.14 -1.94
C GLN A 248 -19.38 4.30 -0.91
N ARG A 249 -18.34 3.56 -1.32
CA ARG A 249 -17.51 2.80 -0.39
C ARG A 249 -16.76 3.69 0.59
N LEU A 250 -16.21 4.81 0.12
CA LEU A 250 -15.52 5.78 0.98
C LEU A 250 -16.44 6.32 2.07
N LEU A 251 -17.68 6.63 1.71
CA LEU A 251 -18.66 7.26 2.59
C LEU A 251 -19.56 6.25 3.35
N ALA A 252 -19.28 4.96 3.28
CA ALA A 252 -20.14 3.91 3.85
C ALA A 252 -20.35 4.00 5.37
N ASP A 253 -19.40 4.60 6.09
CA ASP A 253 -19.43 4.86 7.55
C ASP A 253 -19.38 6.37 7.89
N HIS A 254 -19.63 7.21 6.87
CA HIS A 254 -19.54 8.67 6.92
C HIS A 254 -18.13 9.26 7.13
N ASP A 255 -17.07 8.45 7.10
CA ASP A 255 -15.68 8.91 7.19
C ASP A 255 -14.84 8.37 6.01
N PRO A 256 -14.45 9.20 5.03
CA PRO A 256 -13.73 8.74 3.85
C PRO A 256 -12.27 8.38 4.10
N LEU A 257 -11.72 8.52 5.31
CA LEU A 257 -10.36 8.13 5.67
C LEU A 257 -10.31 6.98 6.69
N ARG A 258 -11.45 6.61 7.30
CA ARG A 258 -11.56 5.42 8.14
C ARG A 258 -11.55 4.16 7.27
N TYR A 259 -10.82 3.12 7.72
CA TYR A 259 -10.84 1.78 7.14
C TYR A 259 -10.55 1.68 5.63
N ILE A 260 -9.65 2.53 5.11
CA ILE A 260 -9.22 2.46 3.71
C ILE A 260 -8.54 1.12 3.42
N GLU A 261 -7.67 0.72 4.34
CA GLU A 261 -6.96 -0.54 4.42
C GLU A 261 -7.69 -1.62 5.25
N PRO A 262 -7.41 -2.92 5.01
CA PRO A 262 -7.92 -4.01 5.84
C PRO A 262 -7.44 -3.92 7.29
N GLY A 263 -8.27 -4.30 8.25
CA GLY A 263 -7.93 -4.20 9.68
C GLY A 263 -6.72 -5.02 10.07
N ARG A 264 -6.63 -6.22 9.50
CA ARG A 264 -5.48 -7.13 9.58
C ARG A 264 -4.11 -6.50 9.26
N MET A 265 -4.05 -5.36 8.56
CA MET A 265 -2.79 -4.63 8.37
C MET A 265 -2.11 -4.28 9.71
N TRP A 266 -2.88 -4.17 10.80
CA TRP A 266 -2.42 -3.73 12.11
C TRP A 266 -2.43 -4.87 13.15
N ASP A 267 -2.51 -6.13 12.73
CA ASP A 267 -2.62 -7.27 13.66
C ASP A 267 -1.37 -7.52 14.52
N PHE A 268 -0.25 -6.87 14.18
CA PHE A 268 0.97 -6.87 14.98
C PHE A 268 0.94 -5.89 16.17
N GLU A 269 -0.02 -4.95 16.19
CA GLU A 269 -0.13 -3.97 17.27
C GLU A 269 -0.60 -4.64 18.57
N LYS A 270 -0.01 -4.23 19.71
CA LYS A 270 -0.27 -4.90 21.00
C LYS A 270 -1.71 -4.75 21.49
N ASP A 271 -2.36 -3.67 21.11
CA ASP A 271 -3.74 -3.31 21.45
C ASP A 271 -4.72 -3.55 20.29
N PHE A 272 -4.31 -4.32 19.29
CA PHE A 272 -5.17 -4.70 18.17
C PHE A 272 -6.44 -5.41 18.65
N ASP A 273 -7.62 -4.93 18.21
CA ASP A 273 -8.90 -5.61 18.47
C ASP A 273 -9.03 -6.84 17.55
N PRO A 274 -9.06 -8.08 18.08
CA PRO A 274 -9.15 -9.28 17.26
C PRO A 274 -10.39 -9.34 16.36
N ARG A 275 -11.46 -8.58 16.68
CA ARG A 275 -12.66 -8.49 15.84
C ARG A 275 -12.38 -7.80 14.49
N GLU A 276 -11.33 -6.99 14.42
CA GLU A 276 -10.92 -6.25 13.21
C GLU A 276 -10.09 -7.12 12.24
N LEU A 277 -9.66 -8.32 12.65
CA LEU A 277 -8.77 -9.20 11.87
C LEU A 277 -9.32 -9.49 10.47
N HIS A 278 -10.63 -9.65 10.35
CA HIS A 278 -11.29 -9.96 9.08
C HIS A 278 -11.97 -8.75 8.45
N ARG A 279 -11.85 -7.55 9.03
CA ARG A 279 -12.46 -6.36 8.45
C ARG A 279 -11.79 -6.05 7.11
N PRO A 280 -12.55 -6.02 5.99
CA PRO A 280 -12.01 -5.64 4.70
C PRO A 280 -11.65 -4.15 4.65
N GLY A 281 -10.77 -3.79 3.72
CA GLY A 281 -10.54 -2.39 3.38
C GLY A 281 -11.67 -1.83 2.52
N LYS A 282 -11.92 -0.53 2.61
CA LYS A 282 -12.82 0.16 1.69
C LYS A 282 -12.24 0.19 0.29
N LEU A 283 -10.95 0.48 0.14
CA LEU A 283 -10.31 0.60 -1.17
C LEU A 283 -9.18 -0.39 -1.42
N LEU A 284 -8.57 -0.92 -0.36
CA LEU A 284 -7.34 -1.67 -0.46
C LEU A 284 -7.51 -3.11 0.01
N LYS A 285 -6.75 -4.00 -0.62
CA LYS A 285 -6.49 -5.37 -0.18
C LYS A 285 -5.03 -5.53 0.22
N ILE A 286 -4.74 -6.62 0.91
CA ILE A 286 -3.43 -6.92 1.48
C ILE A 286 -2.94 -8.28 0.98
N GLU A 287 -1.64 -8.36 0.71
CA GLU A 287 -0.93 -9.58 0.36
C GLU A 287 0.27 -9.74 1.29
N TYR A 288 0.58 -10.97 1.69
CA TYR A 288 1.64 -11.34 2.65
C TYR A 288 2.71 -12.20 1.98
N ARG A 289 3.82 -12.43 2.69
CA ARG A 289 4.95 -13.25 2.23
C ARG A 289 5.55 -12.71 0.93
N ILE A 290 5.57 -11.39 0.81
CA ILE A 290 6.21 -10.69 -0.31
C ILE A 290 7.70 -10.61 -0.04
N ALA A 291 8.52 -10.91 -1.05
CA ALA A 291 9.97 -10.81 -0.91
C ALA A 291 10.39 -9.38 -0.46
N PRO A 292 11.38 -9.21 0.43
CA PRO A 292 11.74 -7.92 1.04
C PRO A 292 11.97 -6.77 0.06
N LYS A 293 12.58 -7.04 -1.11
CA LYS A 293 12.89 -6.03 -2.12
C LYS A 293 11.91 -6.02 -3.29
N ASN A 294 10.78 -6.72 -3.16
CA ASN A 294 9.72 -6.72 -4.14
C ASN A 294 8.62 -5.71 -3.75
N PHE A 295 8.57 -4.64 -4.52
CA PHE A 295 7.62 -3.54 -4.41
C PHE A 295 7.06 -3.22 -5.80
N VAL A 296 5.76 -2.97 -5.87
CA VAL A 296 5.13 -2.47 -7.10
C VAL A 296 4.76 -1.01 -6.87
N PRO A 297 5.05 -0.09 -7.80
CA PRO A 297 4.70 1.32 -7.62
C PRO A 297 3.21 1.49 -7.27
N GLY A 298 2.93 2.33 -6.28
CA GLY A 298 1.62 2.48 -5.66
C GLY A 298 1.32 1.50 -4.52
N ASP A 299 2.23 0.61 -4.14
CA ASP A 299 2.09 -0.17 -2.91
C ASP A 299 2.24 0.75 -1.68
N TRP A 300 1.36 0.56 -0.70
CA TRP A 300 1.57 1.03 0.67
C TRP A 300 2.41 -0.02 1.41
N VAL A 301 3.55 0.43 1.92
CA VAL A 301 4.51 -0.36 2.68
C VAL A 301 4.56 0.11 4.13
N HIS A 302 4.82 -0.81 5.07
CA HIS A 302 5.04 -0.48 6.47
C HIS A 302 6.44 -0.91 6.92
N PHE A 303 7.20 0.04 7.46
CA PHE A 303 8.46 -0.18 8.17
C PHE A 303 8.20 0.02 9.66
N LEU A 304 8.21 -1.06 10.43
CA LEU A 304 7.94 -1.03 11.87
C LEU A 304 9.17 -0.54 12.62
N ASN A 305 8.99 0.38 13.57
CA ASN A 305 10.02 0.69 14.52
C ASN A 305 10.07 -0.39 15.61
N THR A 306 11.08 -1.26 15.57
CA THR A 306 11.22 -2.35 16.54
C THR A 306 11.94 -1.95 17.84
N ASP A 307 12.39 -0.70 17.95
CA ASP A 307 13.03 -0.20 19.17
C ASP A 307 11.98 0.20 20.25
N PRO A 308 11.93 -0.46 21.42
CA PRO A 308 10.86 -0.26 22.40
C PRO A 308 10.77 1.15 23.02
N ALA A 309 11.84 1.94 22.94
CA ALA A 309 11.88 3.29 23.50
C ALA A 309 11.32 4.30 22.50
N SER A 310 11.86 4.34 21.29
CA SER A 310 11.44 5.26 20.24
C SER A 310 10.08 4.92 19.65
N TYR A 311 9.68 3.64 19.62
CA TYR A 311 8.35 3.20 19.15
C TYR A 311 7.21 3.84 19.96
N ARG A 312 7.42 4.13 21.25
CA ARG A 312 6.40 4.75 22.12
C ARG A 312 6.23 6.25 21.90
N LYS A 313 7.08 6.86 21.08
CA LYS A 313 6.98 8.28 20.77
C LYS A 313 5.96 8.46 19.64
N THR A 314 4.92 9.25 19.89
CA THR A 314 3.86 9.52 18.92
C THR A 314 4.44 9.94 17.57
N GLY A 315 4.08 9.22 16.51
CA GLY A 315 4.53 9.45 15.15
C GLY A 315 5.82 8.73 14.75
N TYR A 316 6.40 7.93 15.64
CA TYR A 316 7.60 7.13 15.42
C TYR A 316 7.39 5.64 15.69
N GLU A 317 6.14 5.19 15.69
CA GLU A 317 5.73 3.78 15.79
C GLU A 317 6.21 3.00 14.55
N GLY A 318 6.25 3.67 13.40
CA GLY A 318 6.67 3.10 12.12
C GLY A 318 6.51 4.11 11.00
N SER A 319 6.98 3.76 9.80
CA SER A 319 6.84 4.56 8.60
C SER A 319 5.86 3.91 7.62
N ASN A 320 4.98 4.72 7.05
CA ASN A 320 3.90 4.30 6.14
C ASN A 320 4.10 4.80 4.70
N PRO A 321 5.25 4.61 4.04
CA PRO A 321 5.45 5.21 2.72
C PRO A 321 4.66 4.52 1.60
N ILE A 322 4.38 5.28 0.54
CA ILE A 322 3.99 4.75 -0.77
C ILE A 322 5.24 4.54 -1.62
N TYR A 323 5.38 3.36 -2.24
CA TYR A 323 6.47 3.11 -3.18
C TYR A 323 6.20 3.78 -4.54
N LEU A 324 7.18 4.50 -5.09
CA LEU A 324 7.07 5.34 -6.28
C LEU A 324 7.71 4.72 -7.54
N GLY A 325 8.27 3.51 -7.43
CA GLY A 325 9.19 2.97 -8.45
C GLY A 325 10.60 3.56 -8.31
N ARG A 326 11.53 3.17 -9.18
CA ARG A 326 12.87 3.78 -9.30
C ARG A 326 13.65 3.82 -7.97
N ASN A 327 13.48 2.79 -7.14
CA ASN A 327 14.00 2.74 -5.76
C ASN A 327 13.62 3.98 -4.93
N LYS A 328 12.37 4.48 -5.04
CA LYS A 328 11.90 5.66 -4.30
C LYS A 328 10.65 5.35 -3.50
N PHE A 329 10.62 5.89 -2.29
CA PHE A 329 9.49 5.91 -1.37
C PHE A 329 9.09 7.36 -1.14
N ALA A 330 7.79 7.62 -1.11
CA ALA A 330 7.26 8.97 -0.92
C ALA A 330 7.79 9.60 0.37
N ASP A 331 8.21 10.85 0.25
CA ASP A 331 8.43 11.76 1.36
C ASP A 331 7.27 12.76 1.39
N TYR A 332 6.44 12.64 2.42
CA TYR A 332 5.24 13.44 2.57
C TYR A 332 5.52 14.88 3.01
N PHE A 333 6.69 15.11 3.62
CA PHE A 333 7.05 16.35 4.31
C PHE A 333 8.18 17.11 3.61
N ASN A 334 8.81 16.49 2.60
CA ASN A 334 9.94 17.01 1.86
C ASN A 334 11.19 17.26 2.73
N ASP A 335 11.41 16.40 3.71
CA ASP A 335 12.63 16.40 4.53
C ASP A 335 13.84 15.81 3.78
N HIS A 336 13.61 15.18 2.62
CA HIS A 336 14.64 14.50 1.81
C HIS A 336 14.35 14.59 0.31
N HIS A 337 14.10 15.80 -0.20
CA HIS A 337 13.93 16.08 -1.64
C HIS A 337 12.83 15.21 -2.29
N HIS A 338 11.67 15.16 -1.65
CA HIS A 338 10.44 14.45 -2.08
C HIS A 338 10.51 12.92 -2.15
N SER A 339 11.64 12.27 -1.88
CA SER A 339 11.69 10.80 -1.83
C SER A 339 12.89 10.23 -1.11
N TYR A 340 12.72 9.08 -0.47
CA TYR A 340 13.80 8.27 0.10
C TYR A 340 14.05 7.02 -0.73
N THR A 341 15.31 6.59 -0.84
CA THR A 341 15.60 5.24 -1.33
C THR A 341 15.24 4.17 -0.31
N TYR A 342 15.19 2.90 -0.74
CA TYR A 342 14.95 1.77 0.17
C TYR A 342 15.91 1.77 1.37
N GLN A 343 17.21 1.89 1.09
CA GLN A 343 18.23 1.96 2.14
C GLN A 343 18.06 3.18 3.04
N GLN A 344 17.69 4.33 2.46
CA GLN A 344 17.43 5.54 3.24
C GLN A 344 16.19 5.41 4.13
N LYS A 345 15.16 4.66 3.73
CA LYS A 345 13.99 4.37 4.58
C LYS A 345 14.34 3.43 5.74
N LEU A 346 15.12 2.38 5.49
CA LEU A 346 15.63 1.52 6.56
C LEU A 346 16.47 2.33 7.55
N ASP A 347 17.37 3.15 7.03
CA ASP A 347 18.20 4.04 7.84
C ASP A 347 17.34 5.03 8.64
N GLU A 348 16.40 5.74 8.01
CA GLU A 348 15.49 6.67 8.68
C GLU A 348 14.81 6.06 9.91
N VAL A 349 14.14 4.91 9.74
CA VAL A 349 13.44 4.24 10.84
C VAL A 349 14.42 3.71 11.89
N TYR A 350 15.55 3.16 11.46
CA TYR A 350 16.58 2.67 12.37
C TYR A 350 17.12 3.78 13.26
N GLN A 351 17.42 4.96 12.71
CA GLN A 351 18.05 6.06 13.46
C GLN A 351 17.17 6.65 14.57
N TRP A 352 15.86 6.36 14.60
CA TRP A 352 14.99 6.81 15.70
C TRP A 352 15.44 6.26 17.06
N ARG A 353 16.04 5.06 17.11
CA ARG A 353 16.67 4.51 18.32
C ARG A 353 17.88 5.31 18.81
N ASN A 354 18.51 6.05 17.90
CA ASN A 354 19.64 6.94 18.19
C ASN A 354 19.17 8.38 18.49
N GLY A 355 17.85 8.63 18.54
CA GLY A 355 17.29 9.95 18.79
C GLY A 355 17.37 10.90 17.59
N VAL A 356 17.52 10.39 16.36
CA VAL A 356 17.48 11.18 15.13
C VAL A 356 16.03 11.35 14.69
N PHE A 357 15.35 12.39 15.14
CA PHE A 357 13.95 12.65 14.83
C PHE A 357 13.76 13.72 13.75
N SER A 358 14.83 14.45 13.43
CA SER A 358 14.98 15.30 12.25
C SER A 358 16.40 15.11 11.74
N ARG A 359 16.56 14.72 10.47
CA ARG A 359 17.90 14.48 9.89
C ARG A 359 18.78 15.73 9.85
N LEU A 360 18.17 16.91 9.80
CA LEU A 360 18.89 18.18 9.82
C LEU A 360 19.32 18.56 11.25
N ARG A 361 18.40 18.50 12.21
CA ARG A 361 18.65 18.93 13.59
C ARG A 361 19.52 17.94 14.37
N ASP A 362 19.36 16.65 14.09
CA ASP A 362 19.97 15.56 14.86
C ASP A 362 21.07 14.84 14.05
N ALA A 363 21.68 15.53 13.07
CA ALA A 363 22.64 14.96 12.12
C ALA A 363 23.86 14.30 12.82
N GLU A 364 24.29 14.88 13.94
CA GLU A 364 25.40 14.42 14.76
C GLU A 364 25.15 13.09 15.49
N LYS A 365 23.89 12.66 15.61
CA LYS A 365 23.50 11.41 16.27
C LYS A 365 23.43 10.22 15.30
N ILE A 366 23.56 10.47 14.00
CA ILE A 366 23.43 9.45 12.95
C ILE A 366 24.57 8.43 13.09
N LYS A 367 24.20 7.14 13.09
CA LYS A 367 25.15 6.02 13.05
C LYS A 367 25.03 5.29 11.72
N PRO A 368 25.99 5.40 10.79
CA PRO A 368 25.88 4.81 9.46
C PRO A 368 25.60 3.30 9.50
N LEU A 369 24.69 2.83 8.64
CA LEU A 369 24.43 1.41 8.45
C LEU A 369 25.49 0.76 7.56
N THR A 370 25.94 -0.43 7.95
CA THR A 370 26.73 -1.33 7.10
C THR A 370 25.82 -2.08 6.11
N PRO A 371 26.37 -2.71 5.04
CA PRO A 371 25.58 -3.57 4.17
C PRO A 371 24.92 -4.75 4.88
N GLU A 372 25.55 -5.29 5.93
CA GLU A 372 24.98 -6.36 6.75
C GLU A 372 23.78 -5.85 7.56
N ASP A 373 23.87 -4.66 8.15
CA ASP A 373 22.74 -4.03 8.83
C ASP A 373 21.55 -3.86 7.87
N VAL A 374 21.80 -3.42 6.63
CA VAL A 374 20.74 -3.27 5.63
C VAL A 374 20.05 -4.61 5.34
N GLU A 375 20.78 -5.72 5.27
CA GLU A 375 20.14 -7.04 5.11
C GLU A 375 19.33 -7.47 6.33
N ILE A 376 19.86 -7.28 7.54
CA ILE A 376 19.14 -7.61 8.77
C ILE A 376 17.85 -6.79 8.87
N LEU A 377 17.94 -5.47 8.66
CA LEU A 377 16.80 -4.56 8.75
C LEU A 377 15.77 -4.77 7.63
N SER A 378 16.17 -5.39 6.51
CA SER A 378 15.27 -5.77 5.42
C SER A 378 14.34 -6.94 5.77
N ARG A 379 14.63 -7.69 6.84
CA ARG A 379 13.81 -8.84 7.24
C ARG A 379 12.49 -8.40 7.89
N PRO A 380 11.50 -9.31 7.98
CA PRO A 380 10.31 -9.10 8.79
C PRO A 380 10.64 -8.76 10.25
N PRO A 381 9.79 -7.99 10.96
CA PRO A 381 9.99 -7.72 12.38
C PRO A 381 10.09 -8.97 13.26
N SER A 382 9.39 -10.05 12.89
CA SER A 382 9.50 -11.36 13.56
C SER A 382 10.89 -12.00 13.45
N GLU A 383 11.70 -11.55 12.50
CA GLU A 383 13.09 -12.00 12.27
C GLU A 383 14.12 -10.93 12.66
N GLY A 384 13.70 -9.91 13.43
CA GLY A 384 14.57 -8.84 13.93
C GLY A 384 14.80 -7.67 12.97
N GLY A 385 14.14 -7.67 11.80
CA GLY A 385 14.21 -6.54 10.86
C GLY A 385 13.16 -5.47 11.13
N LEU A 386 12.94 -4.58 10.15
CA LEU A 386 11.98 -3.47 10.21
C LEU A 386 10.89 -3.57 9.16
N LEU A 387 11.16 -4.21 8.02
CA LEU A 387 10.25 -4.21 6.89
C LEU A 387 9.21 -5.33 7.04
N THR A 388 7.93 -4.96 7.07
CA THR A 388 6.85 -5.96 7.03
C THR A 388 6.84 -6.73 5.70
N ASP A 389 6.45 -8.00 5.73
CA ASP A 389 6.33 -8.86 4.54
C ASP A 389 5.00 -8.65 3.77
N MET A 390 4.20 -7.68 4.22
CA MET A 390 2.92 -7.33 3.62
C MET A 390 3.01 -6.16 2.65
N ARG A 391 2.14 -6.15 1.64
CA ARG A 391 1.92 -5.01 0.75
C ARG A 391 0.43 -4.73 0.66
N VAL A 392 0.05 -3.46 0.76
CA VAL A 392 -1.35 -3.03 0.67
C VAL A 392 -1.56 -2.22 -0.60
N PHE A 393 -2.60 -2.56 -1.37
CA PHE A 393 -2.82 -2.00 -2.71
C PHE A 393 -4.29 -2.03 -3.13
N PRO A 394 -4.70 -1.24 -4.15
CA PRO A 394 -6.10 -1.15 -4.55
C PRO A 394 -6.74 -2.48 -5.01
N TYR A 395 -8.04 -2.61 -4.77
CA TYR A 395 -8.88 -3.61 -5.44
C TYR A 395 -8.93 -3.38 -6.96
N PHE A 396 -9.29 -4.41 -7.72
CA PHE A 396 -9.61 -4.39 -9.14
C PHE A 396 -11.04 -3.88 -9.35
N PHE A 397 -11.26 -2.60 -9.07
CA PHE A 397 -12.58 -1.97 -9.16
C PHE A 397 -13.25 -2.23 -10.51
N GLY A 398 -14.50 -2.68 -10.48
CA GLY A 398 -15.26 -3.03 -11.69
C GLY A 398 -14.96 -4.41 -12.27
N TYR A 399 -13.97 -5.12 -11.73
CA TYR A 399 -13.58 -6.46 -12.19
C TYR A 399 -13.53 -7.51 -11.08
N GLU A 400 -13.63 -7.15 -9.81
CA GLU A 400 -13.79 -8.12 -8.73
C GLU A 400 -14.97 -7.78 -7.82
N ASP A 401 -15.52 -8.81 -7.19
CA ASP A 401 -16.49 -8.65 -6.12
C ASP A 401 -15.79 -7.96 -4.94
N LEU A 402 -16.29 -6.76 -4.64
CA LEU A 402 -15.78 -6.00 -3.51
C LEU A 402 -16.45 -6.53 -2.24
N PRO A 403 -15.68 -6.77 -1.16
CA PRO A 403 -16.25 -7.28 0.07
C PRO A 403 -17.27 -6.29 0.64
N GLU A 404 -18.29 -6.84 1.28
CA GLU A 404 -19.29 -6.06 2.01
C GLU A 404 -18.63 -5.27 3.14
N LEU A 405 -19.09 -4.05 3.35
CA LEU A 405 -18.63 -3.19 4.42
C LEU A 405 -19.67 -3.23 5.53
N ALA A 406 -19.24 -3.46 6.77
CA ALA A 406 -20.14 -3.34 7.90
C ALA A 406 -20.65 -1.89 7.99
N ALA A 407 -21.96 -1.71 8.10
CA ALA A 407 -22.53 -0.42 8.42
C ALA A 407 -22.09 -0.01 9.83
N ARG A 408 -21.87 1.29 10.05
CA ARG A 408 -21.55 1.83 11.38
C ARG A 408 -22.66 1.40 12.36
N PRO A 409 -22.34 0.80 13.52
CA PRO A 409 -23.32 0.64 14.60
C PRO A 409 -23.86 2.03 14.95
N ALA A 410 -25.17 2.17 15.13
CA ALA A 410 -25.85 3.45 15.31
C ALA A 410 -25.47 4.24 16.60
N SER A 411 -24.43 3.82 17.34
CA SER A 411 -24.10 4.29 18.68
C SER A 411 -22.65 4.73 18.89
N GLU A 412 -21.83 4.87 17.84
CA GLU A 412 -20.51 5.54 17.93
C GLU A 412 -20.57 6.97 17.45
#